data_AF-A0A6C1NRW9-F1
#
_entry.id   AF-A0A6C1NRW9-F1
#
_cell.length_a   1.000
_cell.length_b   1.000
_cell.length_c   1.000
_cell.angle_alpha   90.00
_cell.angle_beta   90.00
_cell.angle_gamma   90.00
#
_symmetry.space_group_name_H-M   'P 1'
#
loop_
_entity.id
_entity.type
_entity.pdbx_description
1 polymer ?
#
loop_
_entity_poly.entity_id
_entity_poly.type
_entity_poly.pdbx_seq_one_letter_code
_entity_poly.pdbx_strand_id
1 'polypeptide(L)'
;ALKRVFVDDAEDRLLQQPIATTLACAICLILMFSKPLDRLKRHNGKMMKLASLGLLPGFLVAAIVGPLVGEVQYDIQWGILVPPVADAFAKVSPFMIGWPSMDMFLAAIPLALISYIILFGDLVTGNEIIRDGLHSRKDEKIDVNPTRSHYSLSIRNAIMGLLAPFFPTQGSVWAGVHVVIVQRWKQGPKAMRSLHDGLASYYMMGLPIIFFLLPVLTGLKPLLGIALSLTLVLTGFACAYIAMSIPKENTERGTVLLIGASLAFFQPWVGLLIGVIATLALVGWDTSNEPIPEAPEQPPAD
;
A
#
# COMPACT_ATOMS: atom_id res chain seq x y z
N ALA A 1 6.51 -5.53 9.10
CA ALA A 1 6.70 -5.91 7.68
C ALA A 1 8.11 -5.61 7.19
N LEU A 2 8.58 -4.36 7.23
CA LEU A 2 9.93 -3.99 6.76
C LEU A 2 11.04 -4.81 7.44
N LYS A 3 11.09 -4.85 8.77
CA LYS A 3 12.08 -5.68 9.50
C LYS A 3 12.07 -7.13 9.02
N ARG A 4 10.88 -7.73 8.94
CA ARG A 4 10.74 -9.11 8.49
C ARG A 4 11.31 -9.35 7.10
N VAL A 5 11.04 -8.48 6.13
CA VAL A 5 11.47 -8.71 4.74
C VAL A 5 12.91 -8.25 4.46
N PHE A 6 13.36 -7.17 5.10
CA PHE A 6 14.64 -6.52 4.82
C PHE A 6 15.73 -6.85 5.84
N VAL A 7 15.38 -7.46 6.98
CA VAL A 7 16.32 -7.85 8.03
C VAL A 7 16.22 -9.35 8.29
N ASP A 8 15.03 -9.85 8.64
CA ASP A 8 14.88 -11.24 9.06
C ASP A 8 14.97 -12.21 7.85
N ASP A 9 14.30 -11.88 6.74
CA ASP A 9 14.23 -12.66 5.50
C ASP A 9 15.11 -12.05 4.39
N ALA A 10 16.13 -11.27 4.76
CA ALA A 10 16.95 -10.51 3.81
C ALA A 10 17.70 -11.42 2.83
N GLU A 11 18.22 -12.55 3.32
CA GLU A 11 18.95 -13.55 2.53
C GLU A 11 18.08 -14.16 1.42
N ASP A 12 16.82 -14.46 1.73
CA ASP A 12 15.87 -15.09 0.81
C ASP A 12 15.23 -14.12 -0.18
N ARG A 13 15.40 -12.81 0.03
CA ARG A 13 14.72 -11.76 -0.74
C ARG A 13 15.71 -10.76 -1.30
N LEU A 14 16.17 -9.83 -0.46
CA LEU A 14 16.96 -8.69 -0.89
C LEU A 14 18.33 -9.09 -1.43
N LEU A 15 18.97 -10.09 -0.82
CA LEU A 15 20.30 -10.55 -1.21
C LEU A 15 20.30 -11.44 -2.47
N GLN A 16 19.14 -11.87 -2.97
CA GLN A 16 19.07 -12.60 -4.24
C GLN A 16 19.30 -11.68 -5.45
N GLN A 17 18.86 -10.42 -5.37
CA GLN A 17 18.92 -9.45 -6.48
C GLN A 17 19.31 -8.05 -5.96
N PRO A 18 20.47 -7.90 -5.27
CA PRO A 18 20.79 -6.71 -4.51
C PRO A 18 20.99 -5.46 -5.38
N ILE A 19 21.64 -5.58 -6.54
CA ILE A 19 21.97 -4.42 -7.39
C ILE A 19 20.70 -3.93 -8.11
N ALA A 20 19.94 -4.83 -8.73
CA ALA A 20 18.70 -4.49 -9.41
C ALA A 20 17.65 -3.92 -8.44
N THR A 21 17.53 -4.52 -7.25
CA THR A 21 16.60 -4.03 -6.21
C THR A 21 17.01 -2.66 -5.69
N THR A 22 18.29 -2.46 -5.37
CA THR A 22 18.78 -1.17 -4.84
C THR A 22 18.59 -0.05 -5.85
N LEU A 23 18.94 -0.29 -7.13
CA LEU A 23 18.75 0.70 -8.19
C LEU A 23 17.28 1.03 -8.43
N ALA A 24 16.40 0.02 -8.47
CA ALA A 24 14.97 0.23 -8.64
C ALA A 24 14.39 1.07 -7.48
N CYS A 25 14.72 0.71 -6.23
CA CYS A 25 14.31 1.45 -5.04
C CYS A 25 14.83 2.88 -5.06
N ALA A 26 16.11 3.09 -5.33
CA ALA A 26 16.72 4.41 -5.38
C ALA A 26 16.06 5.31 -6.43
N ILE A 27 15.89 4.80 -7.65
CA ILE A 27 15.26 5.56 -8.74
C ILE A 27 13.82 5.92 -8.39
N CYS A 28 13.02 4.97 -7.90
CA CYS A 28 11.64 5.27 -7.51
C CYS A 28 11.55 6.28 -6.37
N LEU A 29 12.35 6.13 -5.32
CA LEU A 29 12.37 7.09 -4.20
C LEU A 29 12.79 8.48 -4.67
N ILE A 30 13.82 8.59 -5.51
CA ILE A 30 14.27 9.86 -6.07
C ILE A 30 13.20 10.46 -6.98
N LEU A 31 12.62 9.65 -7.88
CA LEU A 31 11.59 10.14 -8.79
C LEU A 31 10.33 10.57 -8.06
N MET A 32 9.96 9.96 -6.94
CA MET A 32 8.71 10.25 -6.25
C MET A 32 8.83 11.29 -5.14
N PHE A 33 9.91 11.27 -4.36
CA PHE A 33 10.01 12.04 -3.11
C PHE A 33 11.17 13.05 -3.06
N SER A 34 11.97 13.17 -4.13
CA SER A 34 13.09 14.12 -4.18
C SER A 34 12.63 15.56 -4.40
N LYS A 35 12.78 16.40 -3.36
CA LYS A 35 12.56 17.86 -3.46
C LYS A 35 13.40 18.54 -4.56
N PRO A 36 14.71 18.21 -4.73
CA PRO A 36 15.50 18.75 -5.84
C PRO A 36 14.89 18.42 -7.21
N LEU A 37 14.44 17.18 -7.39
CA LEU A 37 13.87 16.76 -8.67
C LEU A 37 12.52 17.40 -8.95
N ASP A 38 11.72 17.67 -7.91
CA ASP A 38 10.44 18.38 -8.07
C ASP A 38 10.61 19.78 -8.67
N ARG A 39 11.70 20.48 -8.35
CA ARG A 39 12.03 21.75 -9.00
C ARG A 39 12.32 21.56 -10.48
N LEU A 40 13.05 20.50 -10.85
CA LEU A 40 13.39 20.20 -12.24
C LEU A 40 12.19 19.72 -13.06
N LYS A 41 11.28 18.94 -12.48
CA LYS A 41 10.04 18.47 -13.12
C LYS A 41 9.16 19.63 -13.57
N ARG A 42 9.10 20.72 -12.79
CA ARG A 42 8.31 21.92 -13.14
C ARG A 42 8.78 22.58 -14.43
N HIS A 43 10.06 22.42 -14.79
CA HIS A 43 10.65 23.00 -16.00
C HIS A 43 10.80 21.99 -17.16
N ASN A 44 10.71 20.68 -16.90
CA ASN A 44 10.90 19.65 -17.91
C ASN A 44 9.72 18.66 -17.97
N GLY A 45 8.84 18.85 -18.96
CA GLY A 45 7.65 18.02 -19.14
C GLY A 45 7.93 16.52 -19.34
N LYS A 46 9.11 16.13 -19.87
CA LYS A 46 9.50 14.72 -19.98
C LYS A 46 9.76 14.08 -18.61
N MET A 47 10.42 14.80 -17.71
CA MET A 47 10.69 14.33 -16.34
C MET A 47 9.40 14.25 -15.53
N MET A 48 8.48 15.19 -15.76
CA MET A 48 7.14 15.14 -15.16
C MET A 48 6.38 13.89 -15.59
N LYS A 49 6.37 13.57 -16.89
CA LYS A 49 5.76 12.34 -17.41
C LYS A 49 6.38 11.10 -16.80
N LEU A 50 7.71 11.01 -16.74
CA LEU A 50 8.40 9.86 -16.15
C LEU A 50 8.05 9.66 -14.67
N ALA A 51 8.04 10.75 -13.88
CA ALA A 51 7.66 10.69 -12.47
C ALA A 51 6.19 10.31 -12.26
N SER A 52 5.31 10.69 -13.18
CA SER A 52 3.87 10.36 -13.12
C SER A 52 3.57 8.86 -13.33
N LEU A 53 4.55 8.06 -13.77
CA LEU A 53 4.44 6.62 -13.94
C LEU A 53 4.64 5.83 -12.62
N GLY A 54 4.95 6.52 -11.52
CA GLY A 54 5.09 5.94 -10.19
C GLY A 54 6.22 4.93 -10.10
N LEU A 55 5.87 3.66 -9.88
CA LEU A 55 6.81 2.55 -9.70
C LEU A 55 7.42 2.03 -11.01
N LEU A 56 6.78 2.28 -12.14
CA LEU A 56 7.15 1.71 -13.44
C LEU A 56 8.60 2.00 -13.87
N PRO A 57 9.16 3.22 -13.67
CA PRO A 57 10.54 3.49 -14.03
C PRO A 57 11.55 2.61 -13.28
N GLY A 58 11.32 2.33 -11.99
CA GLY A 58 12.17 1.42 -11.23
C GLY A 58 12.08 -0.02 -11.72
N PHE A 59 10.88 -0.47 -12.11
CA PHE A 59 10.70 -1.77 -12.74
C PHE A 59 11.44 -1.91 -14.06
N LEU A 60 11.37 -0.89 -14.92
CA LEU A 60 12.09 -0.89 -16.19
C LEU A 60 13.61 -0.97 -15.98
N VAL A 61 14.13 -0.24 -15.00
CA VAL A 61 15.56 -0.30 -14.67
C VAL A 61 15.94 -1.68 -14.16
N ALA A 62 15.17 -2.25 -13.23
CA ALA A 62 15.40 -3.61 -12.75
C ALA A 62 15.36 -4.64 -13.89
N ALA A 63 14.41 -4.49 -14.81
CA ALA A 63 14.23 -5.40 -15.93
C ALA A 63 15.42 -5.41 -16.90
N ILE A 64 16.10 -4.26 -17.05
CA ILE A 64 17.27 -4.08 -17.93
C ILE A 64 18.56 -4.42 -17.20
N VAL A 65 18.75 -3.93 -15.98
CA VAL A 65 20.01 -4.08 -15.23
C VAL A 65 20.13 -5.45 -14.60
N GLY A 66 19.04 -6.05 -14.13
CA GLY A 66 19.05 -7.38 -13.52
C GLY A 66 19.73 -8.44 -14.41
N PRO A 67 19.38 -8.56 -15.71
CA PRO A 67 20.06 -9.48 -16.61
C PRO A 67 21.51 -9.10 -16.91
N LEU A 68 21.81 -7.80 -17.02
CA LEU A 68 23.18 -7.33 -17.30
C LEU A 68 24.18 -7.70 -16.20
N VAL A 69 23.70 -7.78 -14.96
CA VAL A 69 24.48 -8.15 -13.78
C VAL A 69 24.37 -9.65 -13.47
N GLY A 70 23.47 -10.37 -14.16
CA GLY A 70 23.23 -11.80 -13.96
C GLY A 70 22.29 -12.15 -12.80
N GLU A 71 21.65 -11.15 -12.18
CA GLU A 71 20.70 -11.33 -11.06
C GLU A 71 19.28 -11.76 -11.52
N VAL A 72 18.95 -11.52 -12.79
CA VAL A 72 17.64 -11.85 -13.37
C VAL A 72 17.86 -12.69 -14.62
N GLN A 73 17.25 -13.88 -14.66
CA GLN A 73 17.20 -14.74 -15.84
C GLN A 73 15.76 -14.84 -16.33
N TYR A 74 15.57 -14.60 -17.62
CA TYR A 74 14.26 -14.72 -18.26
C TYR A 74 14.15 -16.03 -19.02
N ASP A 75 13.15 -16.83 -18.68
CA ASP A 75 12.68 -17.96 -19.47
C ASP A 75 11.29 -17.62 -20.01
N ILE A 76 11.24 -16.98 -21.19
CA ILE A 76 9.99 -16.47 -21.76
C ILE A 76 9.26 -17.61 -22.46
N GLN A 77 8.09 -17.97 -21.94
CA GLN A 77 7.23 -19.00 -22.53
C GLN A 77 6.10 -18.36 -23.33
N TRP A 78 5.85 -18.86 -24.53
CA TRP A 78 4.79 -18.35 -25.39
C TRP A 78 3.51 -19.18 -25.23
N GLY A 79 2.37 -18.52 -25.13
CA GLY A 79 1.06 -19.15 -25.07
C GLY A 79 0.07 -18.41 -24.19
N ILE A 80 -1.09 -19.02 -23.98
CA ILE A 80 -2.15 -18.51 -23.12
C ILE A 80 -2.24 -19.41 -21.88
N LEU A 81 -2.11 -18.81 -20.70
CA LEU A 81 -2.32 -19.48 -19.42
C LEU A 81 -3.81 -19.51 -19.11
N VAL A 82 -4.35 -20.71 -18.93
CA VAL A 82 -5.64 -20.90 -18.26
C VAL A 82 -5.35 -21.02 -16.77
N PRO A 83 -5.80 -20.09 -15.91
CA PRO A 83 -5.53 -20.17 -14.48
C PRO A 83 -6.21 -21.41 -13.89
N PRO A 84 -5.54 -22.17 -13.02
CA PRO A 84 -6.11 -23.37 -12.40
C PRO A 84 -7.05 -23.01 -11.26
N VAL A 85 -8.16 -22.32 -11.58
CA VAL A 85 -9.13 -21.81 -10.59
C VAL A 85 -9.77 -22.94 -9.81
N ALA A 86 -10.12 -24.05 -10.48
CA ALA A 86 -10.70 -25.23 -9.83
C ALA A 86 -9.75 -25.84 -8.80
N ASP A 87 -8.47 -26.03 -9.16
CA ASP A 87 -7.47 -26.59 -8.25
C ASP A 87 -7.19 -25.66 -7.06
N ALA A 88 -7.17 -24.34 -7.29
CA ALA A 88 -6.98 -23.37 -6.23
C ALA A 88 -8.18 -23.35 -5.27
N PHE A 89 -9.40 -23.39 -5.81
CA PHE A 89 -10.63 -23.47 -5.02
C PHE A 89 -10.70 -24.75 -4.19
N ALA A 90 -10.34 -25.90 -4.78
CA ALA A 90 -10.29 -27.18 -4.11
C ALA A 90 -9.31 -27.23 -2.91
N LYS A 91 -8.27 -26.39 -2.93
CA LYS A 91 -7.25 -26.34 -1.87
C LYS A 91 -7.55 -25.37 -0.73
N VAL A 92 -8.37 -24.34 -0.96
CA VAL A 92 -8.52 -23.22 -0.01
C VAL A 92 -9.96 -23.00 0.44
N SER A 93 -10.95 -23.37 -0.36
CA SER A 93 -12.35 -23.11 0.00
C SER A 93 -12.82 -24.06 1.10
N PRO A 94 -13.43 -23.55 2.20
CA PRO A 94 -14.07 -24.38 3.23
C PRO A 94 -15.14 -25.33 2.69
N PHE A 95 -15.72 -25.02 1.52
CA PHE A 95 -16.69 -25.89 0.85
C PHE A 95 -16.07 -27.19 0.31
N MET A 96 -14.76 -27.19 0.03
CA MET A 96 -14.03 -28.34 -0.51
C MET A 96 -13.18 -29.05 0.54
N ILE A 97 -12.55 -28.29 1.45
CA ILE A 97 -11.65 -28.84 2.48
C ILE A 97 -12.34 -29.07 3.84
N GLY A 98 -13.59 -28.61 3.99
CA GLY A 98 -14.31 -28.59 5.25
C GLY A 98 -14.08 -27.31 6.06
N TRP A 99 -14.89 -27.11 7.10
CA TRP A 99 -14.78 -25.95 7.98
C TRP A 99 -13.68 -26.14 9.04
N PRO A 100 -12.96 -25.06 9.42
CA PRO A 100 -12.04 -25.09 10.55
C PRO A 100 -12.76 -25.52 11.85
N SER A 101 -12.04 -26.19 12.75
CA SER A 101 -12.58 -26.54 14.07
C SER A 101 -12.82 -25.28 14.92
N MET A 102 -13.67 -25.39 15.95
CA MET A 102 -13.90 -24.29 16.89
C MET A 102 -12.60 -23.82 17.56
N ASP A 103 -11.70 -24.74 17.89
CA ASP A 103 -10.40 -24.42 18.48
C ASP A 103 -9.54 -23.57 17.54
N MET A 104 -9.58 -23.84 16.23
CA MET A 104 -8.88 -23.02 15.24
C MET A 104 -9.47 -21.60 15.16
N PHE A 105 -10.80 -21.46 15.23
CA PHE A 105 -11.43 -20.14 15.28
C PHE A 105 -11.00 -19.36 16.51
N LEU A 106 -11.01 -19.99 17.69
CA LEU A 106 -10.58 -19.35 18.94
C LEU A 106 -9.09 -18.95 18.90
N ALA A 107 -8.23 -19.83 18.39
CA ALA A 107 -6.81 -19.55 18.22
C ALA A 107 -6.54 -18.40 17.22
N ALA A 108 -7.44 -18.16 16.26
CA ALA A 108 -7.30 -17.11 15.26
C ALA A 108 -7.77 -15.72 15.75
N ILE A 109 -8.51 -15.62 16.85
CA ILE A 109 -9.04 -14.33 17.36
C ILE A 109 -7.93 -13.28 17.56
N PRO A 110 -6.79 -13.58 18.23
CA PRO A 110 -5.73 -12.59 18.41
C PRO A 110 -5.13 -12.13 17.08
N LEU A 111 -4.97 -13.05 16.12
CA LEU A 111 -4.45 -12.74 14.80
C LEU A 111 -5.42 -11.86 13.99
N ALA A 112 -6.72 -12.12 14.11
CA ALA A 112 -7.77 -11.32 13.49
C ALA A 112 -7.78 -9.89 14.02
N LEU A 113 -7.62 -9.71 15.34
CA LEU A 113 -7.55 -8.40 15.98
C LEU A 113 -6.32 -7.60 15.52
N ILE A 114 -5.14 -8.22 15.50
CA ILE A 114 -3.92 -7.59 14.98
C ILE A 114 -4.08 -7.21 13.50
N SER A 115 -4.67 -8.10 12.71
CA SER A 115 -4.93 -7.85 11.29
C SER A 115 -5.89 -6.67 11.09
N TYR A 116 -6.92 -6.56 11.93
CA TYR A 116 -7.83 -5.42 11.93
C TYR A 116 -7.12 -4.11 12.27
N ILE A 117 -6.26 -4.09 13.30
CA ILE A 117 -5.53 -2.86 13.70
C ILE A 117 -4.61 -2.38 12.57
N ILE A 118 -3.92 -3.29 11.87
CA ILE A 118 -3.09 -2.95 10.71
C ILE A 118 -3.96 -2.39 9.58
N LEU A 119 -5.06 -3.06 9.26
CA LEU A 119 -6.02 -2.64 8.25
C LEU A 119 -6.63 -1.26 8.56
N PHE A 120 -6.94 -1.01 9.82
CA PHE A 120 -7.44 0.27 10.30
C PHE A 120 -6.39 1.37 10.08
N GLY A 121 -5.12 1.10 10.35
CA GLY A 121 -4.01 2.01 10.05
C GLY A 121 -3.91 2.37 8.57
N ASP A 122 -4.15 1.43 7.65
CA ASP A 122 -4.19 1.69 6.21
C ASP A 122 -5.36 2.63 5.82
N LEU A 123 -6.54 2.45 6.44
CA LEU A 123 -7.68 3.33 6.22
C LEU A 123 -7.41 4.76 6.72
N VAL A 124 -6.84 4.90 7.92
CA VAL A 124 -6.45 6.20 8.47
C VAL A 124 -5.42 6.88 7.55
N THR A 125 -4.41 6.13 7.12
CA THR A 125 -3.38 6.63 6.20
C THR A 125 -4.00 7.09 4.87
N GLY A 126 -4.91 6.30 4.29
CA GLY A 126 -5.63 6.68 3.07
C GLY A 126 -6.43 7.97 3.23
N ASN A 127 -7.16 8.10 4.34
CA ASN A 127 -7.94 9.29 4.64
C ASN A 127 -7.05 10.54 4.78
N GLU A 128 -5.92 10.43 5.48
CA GLU A 128 -4.98 11.54 5.65
C GLU A 128 -4.30 11.94 4.35
N ILE A 129 -3.98 10.98 3.48
CA ILE A 129 -3.46 11.29 2.13
C ILE A 129 -4.51 12.10 1.33
N ILE A 130 -5.78 11.71 1.37
CA ILE A 130 -6.86 12.46 0.69
C ILE A 130 -7.00 13.86 1.30
N ARG A 131 -6.96 13.96 2.64
CA ARG A 131 -7.04 15.23 3.37
C ARG A 131 -5.91 16.19 2.99
N ASP A 132 -4.66 15.72 2.95
CA ASP A 132 -3.51 16.48 2.44
C ASP A 132 -3.74 16.94 0.98
N GLY A 133 -4.31 16.07 0.15
CA GLY A 133 -4.66 16.39 -1.22
C GLY A 133 -5.71 17.51 -1.35
N LEU A 134 -6.76 17.47 -0.51
CA LEU A 134 -7.86 18.45 -0.50
C LEU A 134 -7.40 19.87 -0.14
N HIS A 135 -6.30 20.02 0.61
CA HIS A 135 -5.70 21.35 0.83
C HIS A 135 -5.22 21.99 -0.48
N SER A 136 -4.77 21.18 -1.44
CA SER A 136 -4.28 21.65 -2.74
C SER A 136 -5.37 21.69 -3.80
N ARG A 137 -6.36 20.79 -3.73
CA ARG A 137 -7.38 20.61 -4.76
C ARG A 137 -8.78 20.63 -4.14
N LYS A 138 -9.52 21.72 -4.37
CA LYS A 138 -10.85 21.97 -3.79
C LYS A 138 -12.01 21.86 -4.79
N ASP A 139 -11.74 21.61 -6.07
CA ASP A 139 -12.76 21.53 -7.14
C ASP A 139 -13.54 20.22 -7.14
N GLU A 140 -12.99 19.14 -6.59
CA GLU A 140 -13.64 17.83 -6.51
C GLU A 140 -14.02 17.50 -5.06
N LYS A 141 -15.30 17.17 -4.85
CA LYS A 141 -15.79 16.70 -3.54
C LYS A 141 -15.54 15.20 -3.42
N ILE A 142 -14.67 14.82 -2.48
CA ILE A 142 -14.39 13.42 -2.15
C ILE A 142 -15.17 13.06 -0.89
N ASP A 143 -16.11 12.12 -1.00
CA ASP A 143 -16.85 11.59 0.14
C ASP A 143 -16.14 10.37 0.74
N VAL A 144 -15.46 10.59 1.86
CA VAL A 144 -14.80 9.53 2.64
C VAL A 144 -15.69 9.16 3.81
N ASN A 145 -16.36 8.01 3.73
CA ASN A 145 -17.18 7.49 4.82
C ASN A 145 -16.52 6.24 5.44
N PRO A 146 -15.91 6.34 6.64
CA PRO A 146 -15.26 5.21 7.29
C PRO A 146 -16.20 4.03 7.52
N THR A 147 -17.45 4.26 7.92
CA THR A 147 -18.44 3.20 8.16
C THR A 147 -18.72 2.39 6.89
N ARG A 148 -18.94 3.08 5.77
CA ARG A 148 -19.11 2.45 4.45
C ARG A 148 -17.88 1.63 4.06
N SER A 149 -16.69 2.16 4.28
CA SER A 149 -15.43 1.45 3.99
C SER A 149 -15.29 0.17 4.83
N HIS A 150 -15.63 0.22 6.13
CA HIS A 150 -15.59 -0.97 7.00
C HIS A 150 -16.61 -2.04 6.58
N TYR A 151 -17.85 -1.66 6.25
CA TYR A 151 -18.84 -2.61 5.75
C TYR A 151 -18.43 -3.21 4.39
N SER A 152 -17.95 -2.39 3.47
CA SER A 152 -17.47 -2.86 2.17
C SER A 152 -16.32 -3.87 2.33
N LEU A 153 -15.36 -3.57 3.21
CA LEU A 153 -14.21 -4.45 3.45
C LEU A 153 -14.62 -5.74 4.17
N SER A 154 -15.48 -5.67 5.18
CA SER A 154 -15.93 -6.87 5.90
C SER A 154 -16.72 -7.82 4.99
N ILE A 155 -17.65 -7.30 4.18
CA ILE A 155 -18.41 -8.11 3.21
C ILE A 155 -17.45 -8.75 2.20
N ARG A 156 -16.57 -7.95 1.59
CA ARG A 156 -15.59 -8.45 0.61
C ARG A 156 -14.66 -9.49 1.22
N ASN A 157 -14.14 -9.27 2.43
CA ASN A 157 -13.25 -10.20 3.10
C ASN A 157 -13.97 -11.50 3.51
N ALA A 158 -15.23 -11.42 3.95
CA ALA A 158 -16.05 -12.59 4.24
C ALA A 158 -16.26 -13.44 2.98
N ILE A 159 -16.64 -12.82 1.87
CA ILE A 159 -16.80 -13.50 0.57
C ILE A 159 -15.46 -14.13 0.13
N MET A 160 -14.35 -13.40 0.26
CA MET A 160 -13.03 -13.91 -0.07
C MET A 160 -12.61 -15.09 0.80
N GLY A 161 -12.91 -15.07 2.11
CA GLY A 161 -12.62 -16.20 2.98
C GLY A 161 -13.35 -17.50 2.61
N LEU A 162 -14.47 -17.39 1.86
CA LEU A 162 -15.25 -18.53 1.41
C LEU A 162 -14.87 -18.98 0.00
N LEU A 163 -14.64 -18.03 -0.91
CA LEU A 163 -14.55 -18.29 -2.35
C LEU A 163 -13.16 -18.06 -2.95
N ALA A 164 -12.33 -17.22 -2.33
CA ALA A 164 -11.07 -16.79 -2.91
C ALA A 164 -9.89 -17.51 -2.24
N PRO A 165 -8.95 -18.06 -3.02
CA PRO A 165 -7.80 -18.76 -2.49
C PRO A 165 -6.69 -17.81 -2.02
N PHE A 166 -7.06 -16.68 -1.39
CA PHE A 166 -6.10 -15.64 -1.01
C PHE A 166 -6.44 -14.98 0.32
N PHE A 167 -5.42 -14.35 0.92
CA PHE A 167 -5.55 -13.65 2.20
C PHE A 167 -6.58 -12.51 2.13
N PRO A 168 -7.68 -12.54 2.91
CA PRO A 168 -8.80 -11.63 2.70
C PRO A 168 -8.47 -10.15 2.88
N THR A 169 -7.56 -9.78 3.79
CA THR A 169 -7.30 -8.36 4.10
C THR A 169 -6.36 -7.65 3.12
N GLN A 170 -5.90 -8.32 2.05
CA GLN A 170 -5.06 -7.70 1.03
C GLN A 170 -5.80 -6.57 0.30
N GLY A 171 -5.11 -5.47 -0.03
CA GLY A 171 -5.62 -4.47 -0.99
C GLY A 171 -6.78 -3.59 -0.49
N SER A 172 -6.94 -3.42 0.82
CA SER A 172 -7.86 -2.44 1.41
C SER A 172 -7.53 -1.01 1.00
N VAL A 173 -6.28 -0.61 1.17
CA VAL A 173 -5.66 0.59 0.61
C VAL A 173 -4.23 0.23 0.26
N TRP A 174 -3.84 0.43 -0.99
CA TRP A 174 -2.43 0.38 -1.33
C TRP A 174 -1.81 1.77 -1.16
N ALA A 175 -1.32 2.06 0.05
CA ALA A 175 -0.90 3.40 0.44
C ALA A 175 0.14 4.01 -0.51
N GLY A 176 1.15 3.24 -0.94
CA GLY A 176 2.18 3.73 -1.88
C GLY A 176 1.59 4.23 -3.22
N VAL A 177 0.71 3.45 -3.84
CA VAL A 177 0.03 3.86 -5.09
C VAL A 177 -0.98 4.97 -4.84
N HIS A 178 -1.68 4.92 -3.71
CA HIS A 178 -2.62 5.97 -3.34
C HIS A 178 -1.92 7.33 -3.24
N VAL A 179 -0.72 7.39 -2.65
CA VAL A 179 0.12 8.60 -2.66
C VAL A 179 0.46 9.04 -4.09
N VAL A 180 0.89 8.14 -4.99
CA VAL A 180 1.20 8.51 -6.39
C VAL A 180 -0.01 9.15 -7.07
N ILE A 181 -1.17 8.51 -6.94
CA ILE A 181 -2.41 8.96 -7.57
C ILE A 181 -2.82 10.32 -7.00
N VAL A 182 -2.79 10.48 -5.68
CA VAL A 182 -3.14 11.75 -5.02
C VAL A 182 -2.14 12.85 -5.37
N GLN A 183 -0.83 12.57 -5.42
CA GLN A 183 0.17 13.57 -5.84
C GLN A 183 -0.05 14.01 -7.29
N ARG A 184 -0.47 13.11 -8.19
CA ARG A 184 -0.85 13.48 -9.55
C ARG A 184 -2.17 14.25 -9.58
N TRP A 185 -3.13 13.84 -8.78
CA TRP A 185 -4.42 14.50 -8.65
C TRP A 185 -4.29 15.95 -8.18
N LYS A 186 -3.39 16.22 -7.23
CA LYS A 186 -3.02 17.57 -6.74
C LYS A 186 -2.49 18.51 -7.82
N GLN A 187 -2.02 18.00 -8.96
CA GLN A 187 -1.52 18.83 -10.08
C GLN A 187 -2.65 19.49 -10.88
N GLY A 188 -3.90 19.17 -10.57
CA GLY A 188 -5.09 19.82 -11.12
C GLY A 188 -5.80 19.03 -12.22
N PRO A 189 -6.96 19.54 -12.68
CA PRO A 189 -7.88 18.80 -13.57
C PRO A 189 -7.27 18.45 -14.93
N LYS A 190 -6.26 19.21 -15.40
CA LYS A 190 -5.53 18.91 -16.63
C LYS A 190 -4.67 17.65 -16.51
N ALA A 191 -4.15 17.34 -15.32
CA ALA A 191 -3.29 16.18 -15.08
C ALA A 191 -4.10 14.92 -14.76
N MET A 192 -5.22 15.09 -14.04
CA MET A 192 -6.17 14.04 -13.69
C MET A 192 -7.53 14.67 -13.43
N ARG A 193 -8.58 14.22 -14.14
CA ARG A 193 -9.91 14.83 -14.03
C ARG A 193 -10.57 14.58 -12.69
N SER A 194 -10.57 13.32 -12.23
CA SER A 194 -11.12 12.89 -10.95
C SER A 194 -10.16 11.95 -10.22
N LEU A 195 -10.20 11.96 -8.88
CA LEU A 195 -9.49 10.97 -8.06
C LEU A 195 -9.96 9.53 -8.38
N HIS A 196 -11.26 9.35 -8.61
CA HIS A 196 -11.86 8.07 -8.98
C HIS A 196 -11.36 7.58 -10.34
N ASP A 197 -11.23 8.48 -11.33
CA ASP A 197 -10.66 8.13 -12.65
C ASP A 197 -9.20 7.63 -12.49
N GLY A 198 -8.43 8.25 -11.61
CA GLY A 198 -7.06 7.84 -11.30
C GLY A 198 -6.98 6.44 -10.66
N LEU A 199 -7.80 6.20 -9.63
CA LEU A 199 -7.91 4.90 -8.97
C LEU A 199 -8.41 3.82 -9.93
N ALA A 200 -9.47 4.09 -10.68
CA ALA A 200 -10.05 3.15 -11.65
C ALA A 200 -9.04 2.80 -12.76
N SER A 201 -8.33 3.78 -13.32
CA SER A 201 -7.29 3.54 -14.33
C SER A 201 -6.18 2.62 -13.78
N TYR A 202 -5.78 2.83 -12.53
CA TYR A 202 -4.80 1.99 -11.87
C TYR A 202 -5.27 0.55 -11.72
N TYR A 203 -6.47 0.34 -11.15
CA TYR A 203 -7.03 -1.00 -10.96
C TYR A 203 -7.38 -1.69 -12.29
N MET A 204 -7.77 -0.93 -13.31
CA MET A 204 -8.04 -1.44 -14.65
C MET A 204 -6.76 -1.92 -15.34
N MET A 205 -5.64 -1.19 -15.19
CA MET A 205 -4.33 -1.68 -15.63
C MET A 205 -3.90 -2.94 -14.87
N GLY A 206 -4.34 -3.07 -13.61
CA GLY A 206 -4.15 -4.26 -12.79
C GLY A 206 -5.10 -5.42 -13.09
N LEU A 207 -6.04 -5.30 -14.04
CA LEU A 207 -6.88 -6.43 -14.44
C LEU A 207 -5.98 -7.56 -14.97
N PRO A 208 -6.11 -8.79 -14.45
CA PRO A 208 -5.18 -9.89 -14.70
C PRO A 208 -5.29 -10.46 -16.12
N ILE A 209 -5.99 -9.77 -17.03
CA ILE A 209 -6.09 -10.18 -18.44
C ILE A 209 -4.70 -10.34 -19.04
N ILE A 210 -3.77 -9.45 -18.67
CA ILE A 210 -2.38 -9.53 -19.11
C ILE A 210 -1.65 -10.77 -18.57
N PHE A 211 -2.05 -11.31 -17.41
CA PHE A 211 -1.47 -12.53 -16.84
C PHE A 211 -1.96 -13.82 -17.50
N PHE A 212 -3.02 -13.76 -18.33
CA PHE A 212 -3.35 -14.87 -19.22
C PHE A 212 -2.34 -15.03 -20.35
N LEU A 213 -1.52 -14.02 -20.63
CA LEU A 213 -0.43 -14.16 -21.59
C LEU A 213 0.78 -14.75 -20.86
N LEU A 214 1.09 -16.02 -21.14
CA LEU A 214 2.31 -16.67 -20.62
C LEU A 214 3.57 -15.82 -20.81
N PRO A 215 3.85 -15.18 -21.96
CA PRO A 215 5.10 -14.45 -22.13
C PRO A 215 5.21 -13.25 -21.18
N VAL A 216 4.08 -12.62 -20.86
CA VAL A 216 4.06 -11.52 -19.88
C VAL A 216 4.26 -12.06 -18.47
N LEU A 217 3.55 -13.15 -18.11
CA LEU A 217 3.68 -13.75 -16.79
C LEU A 217 5.11 -14.26 -16.53
N THR A 218 5.69 -15.02 -17.47
CA THR A 218 7.04 -15.57 -17.32
C THR A 218 8.10 -14.49 -17.38
N GLY A 219 7.87 -13.41 -18.14
CA GLY A 219 8.73 -12.22 -18.13
C GLY A 219 8.68 -11.46 -16.80
N LEU A 220 7.52 -11.37 -16.15
CA LEU A 220 7.38 -10.68 -14.86
C LEU A 220 7.80 -11.54 -13.66
N LYS A 221 7.70 -12.87 -13.76
CA LYS A 221 8.00 -13.82 -12.69
C LYS A 221 9.36 -13.57 -12.01
N PRO A 222 10.49 -13.42 -12.72
CA PRO A 222 11.79 -13.21 -12.07
C PRO A 222 11.96 -11.78 -11.49
N LEU A 223 11.02 -10.87 -11.78
CA LEU A 223 10.98 -9.52 -11.23
C LEU A 223 10.07 -9.39 -10.00
N LEU A 224 9.30 -10.43 -9.64
CA LEU A 224 8.35 -10.36 -8.52
C LEU A 224 9.03 -10.12 -7.16
N GLY A 225 10.25 -10.64 -6.96
CA GLY A 225 11.04 -10.35 -5.76
C GLY A 225 11.38 -8.87 -5.64
N ILE A 226 11.88 -8.28 -6.73
CA ILE A 226 12.15 -6.84 -6.85
C ILE A 226 10.87 -6.04 -6.65
N ALA A 227 9.76 -6.48 -7.25
CA ALA A 227 8.45 -5.84 -7.12
C ALA A 227 8.01 -5.71 -5.68
N LEU A 228 8.11 -6.81 -4.93
CA LEU A 228 7.75 -6.87 -3.52
C LEU A 228 8.63 -5.92 -2.69
N SER A 229 9.94 -5.99 -2.87
CA SER A 229 10.90 -5.13 -2.17
C SER A 229 10.63 -3.65 -2.44
N LEU A 230 10.52 -3.28 -3.71
CA LEU A 230 10.23 -1.90 -4.13
C LEU A 230 8.92 -1.39 -3.53
N THR A 231 7.87 -2.21 -3.58
CA THR A 231 6.56 -1.87 -3.02
C THR A 231 6.63 -1.63 -1.52
N LEU A 232 7.34 -2.48 -0.78
CA LEU A 232 7.48 -2.34 0.67
C LEU A 232 8.32 -1.13 1.07
N VAL A 233 9.43 -0.84 0.37
CA VAL A 233 10.24 0.35 0.63
C VAL A 233 9.43 1.61 0.39
N LEU A 234 8.75 1.69 -0.76
CA LEU A 234 7.95 2.87 -1.12
C LEU A 234 6.80 3.08 -0.14
N THR A 235 6.07 2.01 0.17
CA THR A 235 4.95 2.05 1.12
C THR A 235 5.46 2.42 2.51
N GLY A 236 6.56 1.83 2.96
CA GLY A 236 7.18 2.16 4.24
C GLY A 236 7.60 3.62 4.35
N PHE A 237 8.24 4.15 3.30
CA PHE A 237 8.60 5.57 3.24
C PHE A 237 7.36 6.48 3.26
N ALA A 238 6.34 6.16 2.44
CA ALA A 238 5.09 6.91 2.38
C ALA A 238 4.37 6.93 3.74
N CYS A 239 4.21 5.76 4.37
CA CYS A 239 3.57 5.67 5.69
C CYS A 239 4.38 6.41 6.76
N ALA A 240 5.72 6.32 6.75
CA ALA A 240 6.56 7.06 7.70
C ALA A 240 6.43 8.58 7.50
N TYR A 241 6.42 9.05 6.25
CA TYR A 241 6.23 10.46 5.93
C TYR A 241 4.89 11.00 6.44
N ILE A 242 3.78 10.29 6.16
CA ILE A 242 2.45 10.68 6.63
C ILE A 242 2.35 10.59 8.16
N ALA A 243 2.88 9.53 8.76
CA ALA A 243 2.87 9.37 10.22
C ALA A 243 3.63 10.51 10.92
N MET A 244 4.70 11.06 10.31
CA MET A 244 5.41 12.21 10.87
C MET A 244 4.73 13.56 10.61
N SER A 245 3.78 13.65 9.67
CA SER A 245 3.05 14.90 9.41
C SER A 245 1.83 15.10 10.30
N ILE A 246 1.33 14.04 10.95
CA ILE A 246 0.14 14.11 11.83
C ILE A 246 0.47 14.80 13.18
N PRO A 247 1.55 14.44 13.90
CA PRO A 247 1.87 15.04 15.20
C PRO A 247 2.26 16.52 15.11
N LYS A 248 1.61 17.35 15.94
CA LYS A 248 1.83 18.80 16.04
C LYS A 248 2.91 19.12 17.07
N GLU A 249 2.90 18.42 18.21
CA GLU A 249 3.82 18.69 19.32
C GLU A 249 5.03 17.75 19.36
N ASN A 250 6.09 18.18 20.05
CA ASN A 250 7.30 17.36 20.20
C ASN A 250 7.05 16.08 21.02
N THR A 251 6.16 16.15 22.02
CA THR A 251 5.78 14.99 22.85
C THR A 251 5.03 13.95 22.01
N GLU A 252 4.12 14.40 21.15
CA GLU A 252 3.40 13.52 20.21
C GLU A 252 4.38 12.87 19.21
N ARG A 253 5.32 13.64 18.64
CA ARG A 253 6.36 13.10 17.73
C ARG A 253 7.22 12.05 18.42
N GLY A 254 7.65 12.32 19.66
CA GLY A 254 8.40 11.36 20.46
C GLY A 254 7.60 10.09 20.75
N THR A 255 6.31 10.23 21.03
CA THR A 255 5.39 9.11 21.28
C THR A 255 5.19 8.26 20.03
N VAL A 256 4.98 8.87 18.86
CA VAL A 256 4.88 8.16 17.57
C VAL A 256 6.16 7.40 17.26
N LEU A 257 7.33 8.01 17.48
CA LEU A 257 8.61 7.33 17.29
C LEU A 257 8.77 6.13 18.24
N LEU A 258 8.39 6.28 19.52
CA LEU A 258 8.40 5.20 20.50
C LEU A 258 7.50 4.05 20.06
N ILE A 259 6.27 4.34 19.63
CA ILE A 259 5.33 3.33 19.10
C ILE A 259 5.94 2.58 17.92
N GLY A 260 6.48 3.31 16.94
CA GLY A 260 7.10 2.74 15.75
C GLY A 260 8.29 1.84 16.09
N ALA A 261 9.16 2.28 17.00
CA ALA A 261 10.30 1.49 17.47
C ALA A 261 9.82 0.24 18.23
N SER A 262 8.84 0.37 19.13
CA SER A 262 8.32 -0.76 19.89
C SER A 262 7.69 -1.82 18.99
N LEU A 263 6.97 -1.42 17.95
CA LEU A 263 6.41 -2.34 16.95
C LEU A 263 7.49 -2.99 16.06
N ALA A 264 8.65 -2.37 15.90
CA ALA A 264 9.77 -2.93 15.14
C ALA A 264 10.58 -3.95 15.97
N PHE A 265 10.82 -3.65 17.25
CA PHE A 265 11.71 -4.45 18.08
C PHE A 265 10.99 -5.55 18.88
N PHE A 266 9.73 -5.33 19.28
CA PHE A 266 8.96 -6.29 20.07
C PHE A 266 7.92 -7.05 19.25
N GLN A 267 7.28 -8.03 19.88
CA GLN A 267 6.11 -8.69 19.31
C GLN A 267 4.98 -7.66 19.09
N PRO A 268 4.16 -7.80 18.02
CA PRO A 268 3.15 -6.80 17.67
C PRO A 268 2.22 -6.40 18.82
N TRP A 269 1.77 -7.35 19.63
CA TRP A 269 0.88 -7.07 20.77
C TRP A 269 1.57 -6.25 21.86
N VAL A 270 2.87 -6.49 22.13
CA VAL A 270 3.66 -5.73 23.09
C VAL A 270 3.85 -4.30 22.58
N GLY A 271 4.20 -4.15 21.31
CA GLY A 271 4.37 -2.84 20.70
C GLY A 271 3.08 -2.01 20.71
N LEU A 272 1.94 -2.66 20.43
CA LEU A 272 0.62 -2.01 20.53
C LEU A 272 0.28 -1.61 21.97
N LEU A 273 0.53 -2.48 22.95
CA LEU A 273 0.29 -2.18 24.36
C LEU A 273 1.14 -1.00 24.85
N ILE A 274 2.44 -1.00 24.54
CA ILE A 274 3.33 0.12 24.81
C ILE A 274 2.77 1.39 24.18
N GLY A 275 2.26 1.30 22.95
CA GLY A 275 1.70 2.46 22.27
C GLY A 275 0.46 3.03 22.94
N VAL A 276 -0.46 2.19 23.42
CA VAL A 276 -1.63 2.64 24.18
C VAL A 276 -1.18 3.33 25.47
N ILE A 277 -0.29 2.71 26.23
CA ILE A 277 0.20 3.26 27.51
C ILE A 277 0.94 4.58 27.27
N ALA A 278 1.85 4.63 26.29
CA ALA A 278 2.62 5.82 25.98
C ALA A 278 1.71 6.97 25.51
N THR A 279 0.70 6.67 24.69
CA THR A 279 -0.28 7.68 24.27
C THR A 279 -1.03 8.25 25.46
N LEU A 280 -1.57 7.39 26.34
CA LEU A 280 -2.31 7.84 27.53
C LEU A 280 -1.44 8.62 28.53
N ALA A 281 -0.19 8.20 28.72
CA ALA A 281 0.70 8.80 29.72
C ALA A 281 1.41 10.07 29.26
N LEU A 282 1.73 10.18 27.96
CA LEU A 282 2.56 11.27 27.42
C LEU A 282 1.75 12.29 26.60
N VAL A 283 0.75 11.84 25.84
CA VAL A 283 -0.08 12.70 24.98
C VAL A 283 -1.40 13.04 25.66
N GLY A 284 -1.98 12.07 26.37
CA GLY A 284 -3.29 12.21 26.99
C GLY A 284 -4.44 12.01 25.99
N TRP A 285 -5.63 12.49 26.38
CA TRP A 285 -6.81 12.46 25.51
C TRP A 285 -6.84 13.71 24.64
N ASP A 286 -6.98 13.52 23.34
CA ASP A 286 -7.16 14.61 22.40
C ASP A 286 -8.50 15.32 22.68
N THR A 287 -8.44 16.63 22.84
CA THR A 287 -9.59 17.52 23.05
C THR A 287 -9.89 18.36 21.81
N SER A 288 -9.16 18.13 20.70
CA SER A 288 -9.28 18.91 19.47
C SER A 288 -10.45 18.44 18.60
N ASN A 289 -11.38 19.36 18.34
CA ASN A 289 -12.53 19.21 17.43
C ASN A 289 -12.10 19.38 15.96
N GLU A 290 -11.04 18.72 15.48
CA GLU A 290 -10.82 18.68 14.03
C GLU A 290 -11.75 17.63 13.44
N PRO A 291 -12.74 18.01 12.62
CA PRO A 291 -13.66 17.04 12.07
C PRO A 291 -12.89 16.08 11.17
N ILE A 292 -13.18 14.79 11.30
CA ILE A 292 -13.15 13.86 10.15
C ILE A 292 -13.77 14.63 8.97
N PRO A 293 -13.21 14.62 7.75
CA PRO A 293 -13.73 15.44 6.65
C PRO A 293 -15.20 15.13 6.39
N GLU A 294 -16.08 15.87 7.05
CA GLU A 294 -17.50 15.83 6.82
C GLU A 294 -17.79 16.67 5.59
N ALA A 295 -18.75 16.19 4.80
CA ALA A 295 -19.31 16.98 3.72
C ALA A 295 -19.69 18.36 4.28
N PRO A 296 -19.37 19.48 3.60
CA PRO A 296 -19.93 20.76 4.01
C PRO A 296 -21.46 20.62 3.99
N GLU A 297 -22.06 20.99 5.12
CA GLU A 297 -23.49 21.04 5.35
C GLU A 297 -24.16 21.69 4.14
N GLN A 298 -25.15 21.02 3.55
CA GLN A 298 -25.94 21.63 2.49
C GLN A 298 -26.56 22.90 3.06
N PRO A 299 -26.43 24.07 2.41
CA PRO A 299 -27.18 25.24 2.85
C PRO A 299 -28.67 24.88 2.84
N PRO A 300 -29.46 25.41 3.79
CA PRO A 300 -30.90 25.15 3.83
C PRO A 300 -31.48 25.49 2.46
N ALA A 301 -32.31 24.57 1.95
CA ALA A 301 -33.05 24.80 0.73
C ALA A 301 -34.06 25.91 1.02
N ASP A 302 -33.73 27.12 0.58
CA ASP A 302 -34.67 28.23 0.41
C ASP A 302 -35.50 28.02 -0.88
#